data_AF-A0A7M2Y7G6-F1
#
_entry.id   AF-A0A7M2Y7G6-F1
#
_cell.length_a   1.000
_cell.length_b   1.000
_cell.length_c   1.000
_cell.angle_alpha   90.00
_cell.angle_beta   90.00
_cell.angle_gamma   90.00
#
_symmetry.space_group_name_H-M   'P 1'
#
loop_
_entity.id
_entity.type
_entity.pdbx_description
1 polymer ?
#
loop_
_entity_poly.entity_id
_entity_poly.type
_entity_poly.pdbx_seq_one_letter_code
_entity_poly.pdbx_strand_id
1 'polypeptide(L)'
;MKKHKAARFLMISTVLFVQVIFLLMIIKEQYESNNFVTIISIVLVTLTLIFGYKYLDLHHEEYVYENMSVVIWVPIGAVTCYLLNTSTDLGSVLSVGITGAVASFLPSIDKKSDYFNKLPAAIYCGAFIGMSSVKIAPSIGFVIAAGILAGLFFMLAKNLFVGIGGKFGSIAFCSMVIISLINWFL
;
A
#
# COMPACT_ATOMS: atom_id res chain seq x y z
N MET A 1 6.50 25.53 6.72
CA MET A 1 7.42 24.50 7.26
C MET A 1 6.83 23.61 8.37
N LYS A 2 6.39 24.13 9.53
CA LYS A 2 5.96 23.28 10.67
C LYS A 2 4.75 22.36 10.41
N LYS A 3 3.71 22.84 9.72
CA LYS A 3 2.50 22.05 9.42
C LYS A 3 2.75 20.83 8.52
N HIS A 4 3.68 20.93 7.59
CA HIS A 4 3.99 19.85 6.64
C HIS A 4 4.89 18.77 7.24
N LYS A 5 5.85 19.16 8.09
CA LYS A 5 6.63 18.22 8.90
C LYS A 5 5.72 17.42 9.84
N ALA A 6 4.69 18.06 10.40
CA ALA A 6 3.66 17.40 11.20
C ALA A 6 2.80 16.44 10.36
N ALA A 7 2.36 16.81 9.16
CA ALA A 7 1.58 15.93 8.27
C ALA A 7 2.38 14.68 7.83
N ARG A 8 3.68 14.85 7.53
CA ARG A 8 4.60 13.75 7.24
C ARG A 8 4.79 12.82 8.43
N PHE A 9 5.09 13.38 9.60
CA PHE A 9 5.22 12.61 10.82
C PHE A 9 3.93 11.83 11.13
N LEU A 10 2.78 12.49 10.97
CA LEU A 10 1.47 11.88 11.15
C LEU A 10 1.28 10.72 10.17
N MET A 11 1.51 10.90 8.87
CA MET A 11 1.34 9.81 7.89
C MET A 11 2.27 8.62 8.16
N ILE A 12 3.56 8.87 8.43
CA ILE A 12 4.52 7.81 8.77
C ILE A 12 4.08 7.09 10.05
N SER A 13 3.71 7.84 11.08
CA SER A 13 3.23 7.31 12.35
C SER A 13 1.96 6.48 12.16
N THR A 14 1.00 6.95 11.35
CA THR A 14 -0.24 6.21 11.04
C THR A 14 0.05 4.91 10.31
N VAL A 15 0.90 4.92 9.27
CA VAL A 15 1.25 3.70 8.52
C VAL A 15 1.92 2.66 9.43
N LEU A 16 2.90 3.07 10.22
CA LEU A 16 3.60 2.17 11.16
C LEU A 16 2.65 1.65 12.24
N PHE A 17 1.80 2.52 12.79
CA PHE A 17 0.83 2.14 13.82
C PHE A 17 -0.17 1.10 13.31
N VAL A 18 -0.72 1.30 12.10
CA VAL A 18 -1.65 0.35 11.48
C VAL A 18 -0.97 -0.99 11.19
N GLN A 19 0.28 -0.99 10.70
CA GLN A 19 1.05 -2.22 10.46
C GLN A 19 1.34 -2.99 11.75
N VAL A 20 1.77 -2.30 12.81
CA VAL A 20 2.05 -2.94 14.09
C VAL A 20 0.77 -3.57 14.65
N ILE A 21 -0.34 -2.81 14.74
CA ILE A 21 -1.63 -3.32 15.23
C ILE A 21 -2.07 -4.57 14.49
N PHE A 22 -1.98 -4.58 13.16
CA PHE A 22 -2.42 -5.73 12.39
C PHE A 22 -1.54 -6.96 12.62
N LEU A 23 -0.22 -6.77 12.75
CA LEU A 23 0.70 -7.83 13.16
C LEU A 23 0.33 -8.39 14.54
N LEU A 24 -0.10 -7.53 15.49
CA LEU A 24 -0.63 -7.97 16.79
C LEU A 24 -1.85 -8.87 16.62
N MET A 25 -2.81 -8.46 15.79
CA MET A 25 -4.04 -9.20 15.56
C MET A 25 -3.75 -10.56 14.93
N ILE A 26 -2.89 -10.62 13.90
CA ILE A 26 -2.49 -11.89 13.28
C ILE A 26 -1.86 -12.82 14.30
N ILE A 27 -0.88 -12.37 15.08
CA ILE A 27 -0.20 -13.23 16.05
C ILE A 27 -1.18 -13.75 17.10
N LYS A 28 -2.07 -12.89 17.61
CA LYS A 28 -3.06 -13.27 18.62
C LYS A 28 -4.10 -14.26 18.09
N GLU A 29 -4.48 -14.16 16.82
CA GLU A 29 -5.58 -14.94 16.25
C GLU A 29 -5.11 -16.24 15.59
N GLN A 30 -3.92 -16.28 14.99
CA GLN A 30 -3.39 -17.48 14.34
C GLN A 30 -2.59 -18.39 15.28
N TYR A 31 -1.84 -17.81 16.21
CA TYR A 31 -1.14 -18.58 17.22
C TYR A 31 -1.94 -18.44 18.51
N GLU A 32 -2.66 -19.49 18.93
CA GLU A 32 -3.13 -19.64 20.32
C GLU A 32 -1.91 -19.73 21.27
N SER A 33 -1.14 -18.64 21.31
CA SER A 33 0.15 -18.55 21.93
C SER A 33 -0.02 -17.96 23.31
N ASN A 34 0.75 -18.48 24.26
CA ASN A 34 0.87 -17.86 25.58
C ASN A 34 1.19 -16.36 25.41
N ASN A 35 0.48 -15.51 26.15
CA ASN A 35 0.58 -14.05 26.09
C ASN A 35 2.04 -13.53 26.07
N PHE A 36 2.97 -14.28 26.68
CA PHE A 36 4.40 -13.97 26.72
C PHE A 36 5.10 -14.01 25.35
N VAL A 37 4.82 -15.00 24.50
CA VAL A 37 5.45 -15.13 23.17
C VAL A 37 4.95 -14.04 22.22
N THR A 38 3.66 -13.70 22.33
CA THR A 38 3.06 -12.56 21.65
C THR A 38 3.75 -11.26 22.08
N ILE A 39 3.92 -11.00 23.37
CA ILE A 39 4.61 -9.78 23.84
C ILE A 39 6.07 -9.70 23.35
N ILE A 40 6.81 -10.81 23.35
CA ILE A 40 8.21 -10.83 22.88
C ILE A 40 8.31 -10.52 21.38
N SER A 41 7.48 -11.16 20.56
CA SER A 41 7.48 -10.92 19.11
C SER A 41 7.13 -9.47 18.78
N ILE A 42 6.24 -8.85 19.54
CA ILE A 42 5.87 -7.42 19.42
C ILE A 42 7.06 -6.51 19.71
N VAL A 43 7.73 -6.74 20.84
CA VAL A 43 8.89 -5.92 21.25
C VAL A 43 9.99 -6.02 20.19
N LEU A 44 10.22 -7.22 19.65
CA LEU A 44 11.27 -7.48 18.67
C LEU A 44 10.98 -6.84 17.31
N VAL A 45 9.73 -6.93 16.81
CA VAL A 45 9.28 -6.27 15.57
C VAL A 45 9.32 -4.74 15.72
N THR A 46 8.88 -4.22 16.86
CA THR A 46 8.87 -2.76 17.12
C THR A 46 10.30 -2.22 17.18
N LEU A 47 11.22 -2.93 17.83
CA LEU A 47 12.64 -2.55 17.89
C LEU A 47 13.29 -2.55 16.51
N THR A 48 13.00 -3.55 15.66
CA THR A 48 13.54 -3.60 14.29
C THR A 48 13.01 -2.45 13.43
N LEU A 49 11.73 -2.08 13.57
CA LEU A 49 11.16 -0.92 12.88
C LEU A 49 11.81 0.40 13.33
N ILE A 50 11.99 0.59 14.64
CA ILE A 50 12.65 1.79 15.19
C ILE A 50 14.11 1.88 14.73
N PHE A 51 14.83 0.75 14.76
CA PHE A 51 16.22 0.68 14.31
C PHE A 51 16.33 0.98 12.81
N GLY A 52 15.45 0.40 11.99
CA GLY A 52 15.37 0.68 10.56
C GLY A 52 15.08 2.15 10.26
N TYR A 53 14.20 2.79 11.04
CA TYR A 53 13.88 4.20 10.88
C TYR A 53 15.07 5.12 11.19
N LYS A 54 15.93 4.74 12.15
CA LYS A 54 17.11 5.53 12.55
C LYS A 54 18.22 5.54 11.48
N TYR A 55 18.34 4.48 10.69
CA TYR A 55 19.34 4.34 9.62
C TYR A 55 18.85 4.82 8.25
N LEU A 56 17.57 5.16 8.12
CA LEU A 56 16.97 5.63 6.88
C LEU A 56 17.13 7.15 6.78
N ASP A 57 18.02 7.60 5.91
CA ASP A 57 18.13 9.03 5.60
C ASP A 57 16.94 9.45 4.72
N LEU A 58 15.93 9.97 5.39
CA LEU A 58 14.62 10.32 4.83
C LEU A 58 14.63 11.72 4.16
N HIS A 59 15.80 12.33 3.93
CA HIS A 59 15.96 13.69 3.43
C HIS A 59 15.76 13.81 1.92
N HIS A 60 14.52 14.09 1.50
CA HIS A 60 14.27 14.86 0.27
C HIS A 60 13.26 15.97 0.66
N GLU A 61 13.69 17.24 0.59
CA GLU A 61 12.97 18.40 1.12
C GLU A 61 11.93 19.01 0.17
N GLU A 62 11.91 18.60 -1.10
CA GLU A 62 10.92 19.11 -2.04
C GLU A 62 9.56 18.50 -1.74
N TYR A 63 8.49 19.27 -1.90
CA TYR A 63 7.10 18.83 -1.74
C TYR A 63 6.43 18.88 -3.11
N VAL A 64 6.41 17.74 -3.78
CA VAL A 64 5.78 17.58 -5.08
C VAL A 64 4.64 16.59 -4.88
N TYR A 65 3.45 16.94 -5.37
CA TYR A 65 2.32 16.02 -5.42
C TYR A 65 2.38 15.21 -6.71
N GLU A 66 1.79 14.01 -6.73
CA GLU A 66 1.58 13.33 -8.01
C GLU A 66 0.43 13.98 -8.78
N ASN A 67 0.54 13.97 -10.10
CA ASN A 67 -0.52 14.48 -10.96
C ASN A 67 -1.78 13.63 -10.76
N MET A 68 -2.95 14.29 -10.66
CA MET A 68 -4.23 13.62 -10.49
C MET A 68 -4.51 12.59 -11.60
N SER A 69 -4.00 12.85 -12.80
CA SER A 69 -4.08 11.93 -13.94
C SER A 69 -3.31 10.62 -13.76
N VAL A 70 -2.27 10.59 -12.93
CA VAL A 70 -1.52 9.37 -12.59
C VAL A 70 -2.25 8.59 -11.49
N VAL A 71 -2.83 9.30 -10.52
CA VAL A 71 -3.50 8.70 -9.36
C VAL A 71 -4.70 7.84 -9.76
N ILE A 72 -5.41 8.21 -10.83
CA ILE A 72 -6.56 7.44 -11.33
C ILE A 72 -6.20 6.02 -11.78
N TRP A 73 -4.92 5.77 -12.08
CA TRP A 73 -4.45 4.43 -12.45
C TRP A 73 -4.35 3.47 -11.27
N VAL A 74 -4.37 3.97 -10.03
CA VAL A 74 -4.38 3.12 -8.82
C VAL A 74 -5.65 2.25 -8.76
N PRO A 75 -6.88 2.80 -8.78
CA PRO A 75 -8.09 1.96 -8.81
C PRO A 75 -8.18 1.11 -10.07
N ILE A 76 -7.69 1.57 -11.22
CA ILE A 76 -7.65 0.77 -12.45
C ILE A 76 -6.75 -0.47 -12.26
N GLY A 77 -5.53 -0.28 -11.72
CA GLY A 77 -4.63 -1.39 -11.42
C GLY A 77 -5.21 -2.36 -10.38
N ALA A 78 -5.94 -1.84 -9.40
CA ALA A 78 -6.63 -2.67 -8.40
C ALA A 78 -7.69 -3.56 -9.02
N VAL A 79 -8.58 -3.00 -9.85
CA VAL A 79 -9.63 -3.75 -10.53
C VAL A 79 -9.03 -4.76 -11.50
N THR A 80 -8.06 -4.37 -12.31
CA THR A 80 -7.40 -5.28 -13.26
C THR A 80 -6.78 -6.47 -12.54
N CYS A 81 -6.00 -6.22 -11.48
CA CYS A 81 -5.39 -7.30 -10.69
C CYS A 81 -6.44 -8.16 -9.97
N TYR A 82 -7.53 -7.57 -9.48
CA TYR A 82 -8.61 -8.30 -8.82
C TYR A 82 -9.35 -9.22 -9.80
N LEU A 83 -9.63 -8.75 -11.01
CA LEU A 83 -10.26 -9.57 -12.04
C LEU A 83 -9.35 -10.73 -12.45
N LEU A 84 -8.04 -10.48 -12.64
CA LEU A 84 -7.06 -11.55 -12.84
C LEU A 84 -7.08 -12.54 -11.67
N ASN A 85 -7.03 -12.07 -10.44
CA ASN A 85 -6.97 -12.92 -9.24
C ASN A 85 -8.24 -13.77 -9.03
N THR A 86 -9.40 -13.25 -9.41
CA THR A 86 -10.70 -13.90 -9.14
C THR A 86 -11.29 -14.67 -10.31
N SER A 87 -10.99 -14.25 -11.54
CA SER A 87 -11.54 -14.87 -12.75
C SER A 87 -10.60 -15.92 -13.35
N THR A 88 -9.39 -16.07 -12.80
CA THR A 88 -8.41 -17.05 -13.29
C THR A 88 -7.79 -17.83 -12.12
N ASP A 89 -7.30 -19.03 -12.40
CA ASP A 89 -6.62 -19.89 -11.40
C ASP A 89 -5.15 -19.50 -11.15
N LEU A 90 -4.73 -18.32 -11.59
CA LEU A 90 -3.35 -17.81 -11.42
C LEU A 90 -3.01 -17.50 -9.95
N GLY A 91 -4.03 -17.20 -9.13
CA GLY A 91 -3.88 -16.81 -7.73
C GLY A 91 -3.24 -15.43 -7.52
N SER A 92 -3.15 -15.01 -6.25
CA SER A 92 -2.79 -13.64 -5.88
C SER A 92 -1.40 -13.20 -6.36
N VAL A 93 -0.40 -14.09 -6.24
CA VAL A 93 1.01 -13.75 -6.50
C VAL A 93 1.28 -13.58 -8.00
N LEU A 94 0.75 -14.47 -8.84
CA LEU A 94 0.92 -14.34 -10.29
C LEU A 94 0.10 -13.18 -10.84
N SER A 95 -1.11 -12.93 -10.30
CA SER A 95 -1.97 -11.83 -10.75
C SER A 95 -1.32 -10.45 -10.53
N VAL A 96 -0.76 -10.21 -9.34
CA VAL A 96 -0.04 -8.96 -9.06
C VAL A 96 1.25 -8.85 -9.88
N GLY A 97 1.96 -9.97 -10.05
CA GLY A 97 3.18 -10.04 -10.86
C GLY A 97 2.93 -9.70 -12.33
N ILE A 98 1.90 -10.30 -12.94
CA ILE A 98 1.51 -10.03 -14.34
C ILE A 98 1.05 -8.58 -14.48
N THR A 99 0.19 -8.09 -13.57
CA THR A 99 -0.31 -6.71 -13.63
C THR A 99 0.86 -5.72 -13.56
N GLY A 100 1.82 -5.93 -12.65
CA GLY A 100 3.03 -5.11 -12.55
C GLY A 100 3.97 -5.24 -13.75
N ALA A 101 4.17 -6.45 -14.26
CA ALA A 101 5.02 -6.70 -15.42
C ALA A 101 4.46 -6.01 -16.67
N VAL A 102 3.17 -6.15 -16.94
CA VAL A 102 2.49 -5.45 -18.04
C VAL A 102 2.57 -3.93 -17.84
N ALA A 103 2.35 -3.46 -16.62
CA ALA A 103 2.47 -2.04 -16.29
C ALA A 103 3.87 -1.48 -16.61
N SER A 104 4.92 -2.28 -16.42
CA SER A 104 6.31 -1.86 -16.66
C SER A 104 6.64 -1.55 -18.13
N PHE A 105 5.82 -2.01 -19.07
CA PHE A 105 5.99 -1.71 -20.50
C PHE A 105 5.35 -0.39 -20.94
N LEU A 106 4.46 0.24 -20.15
CA LEU A 106 3.83 1.52 -20.51
C LEU A 106 4.82 2.66 -20.83
N PRO A 107 5.95 2.82 -20.13
CA PRO A 107 7.00 3.76 -20.50
C PRO A 107 7.57 3.57 -21.91
N SER A 108 7.43 2.39 -22.51
CA SER A 108 7.91 2.12 -23.88
C SER A 108 7.07 2.81 -24.95
N ILE A 109 5.84 3.23 -24.65
CA ILE A 109 4.94 3.94 -25.57
C ILE A 109 5.50 5.33 -25.88
N ASP A 110 5.93 6.05 -24.84
CA ASP A 110 6.60 7.34 -24.96
C ASP A 110 7.60 7.53 -23.82
N LYS A 111 8.87 7.19 -24.10
CA LYS A 111 9.96 7.26 -23.12
C LYS A 111 10.25 8.69 -22.65
N LYS A 112 9.90 9.70 -23.44
CA LYS A 112 10.16 11.12 -23.12
C LYS A 112 9.07 11.73 -22.24
N SER A 113 7.93 11.06 -22.10
CA SER A 113 6.81 11.56 -21.32
C SER A 113 6.95 11.18 -19.85
N ASP A 114 7.06 12.20 -18.99
CA ASP A 114 7.02 12.05 -17.54
C ASP A 114 5.76 11.37 -17.02
N TYR A 115 4.66 11.45 -17.77
CA TYR A 115 3.41 10.81 -17.41
C TYR A 115 3.54 9.28 -17.49
N PHE A 116 3.90 8.73 -18.66
CA PHE A 116 4.02 7.28 -18.88
C PHE A 116 5.05 6.62 -17.96
N ASN A 117 6.13 7.33 -17.63
CA ASN A 117 7.14 6.87 -16.68
C ASN A 117 6.59 6.68 -15.24
N LYS A 118 5.51 7.36 -14.86
CA LYS A 118 4.92 7.29 -13.51
C LYS A 118 3.77 6.28 -13.38
N LEU A 119 3.17 5.88 -14.50
CA LEU A 119 2.04 4.94 -14.52
C LEU A 119 2.37 3.57 -13.89
N PRO A 120 3.54 2.95 -14.11
CA PRO A 120 3.86 1.65 -13.54
C PRO A 120 3.74 1.63 -12.01
N ALA A 121 4.22 2.67 -11.34
CA ALA A 121 4.15 2.80 -9.89
C ALA A 121 2.71 2.88 -9.37
N ALA A 122 1.86 3.67 -10.04
CA ALA A 122 0.45 3.82 -9.66
C ALA A 122 -0.33 2.51 -9.87
N ILE A 123 -0.18 1.89 -11.04
CA ILE A 123 -0.86 0.63 -11.38
C ILE A 123 -0.42 -0.48 -10.41
N TYR A 124 0.88 -0.58 -10.13
CA TYR A 124 1.42 -1.59 -9.21
C TYR A 124 0.96 -1.36 -7.77
N CYS A 125 0.83 -0.10 -7.33
CA CYS A 125 0.22 0.23 -6.05
C CYS A 125 -1.23 -0.26 -5.96
N GLY A 126 -2.01 -0.08 -7.04
CA GLY A 126 -3.36 -0.63 -7.14
C GLY A 126 -3.37 -2.16 -7.11
N ALA A 127 -2.44 -2.80 -7.80
CA ALA A 127 -2.39 -4.26 -7.90
C ALA A 127 -2.24 -4.95 -6.52
N PHE A 128 -1.56 -4.33 -5.55
CA PHE A 128 -1.51 -4.81 -4.16
C PHE A 128 -2.88 -4.83 -3.45
N ILE A 129 -3.83 -4.02 -3.89
CA ILE A 129 -5.22 -4.06 -3.40
C ILE A 129 -5.94 -5.24 -4.05
N GLY A 130 -5.79 -5.39 -5.37
CA GLY A 130 -6.45 -6.44 -6.15
C GLY A 130 -5.98 -7.87 -5.84
N MET A 131 -4.77 -8.04 -5.30
CA MET A 131 -4.29 -9.36 -4.86
C MET A 131 -4.97 -9.88 -3.58
N SER A 132 -5.76 -9.04 -2.92
CA SER A 132 -6.48 -9.42 -1.69
C SER A 132 -7.47 -10.55 -1.94
N SER A 133 -7.68 -11.39 -0.93
CA SER A 133 -8.64 -12.49 -1.03
C SER A 133 -10.08 -11.97 -1.08
N VAL A 134 -10.97 -12.72 -1.72
CA VAL A 134 -12.41 -12.42 -1.78
C VAL A 134 -13.09 -12.40 -0.41
N LYS A 135 -12.46 -13.00 0.61
CA LYS A 135 -12.94 -12.92 2.00
C LYS A 135 -12.82 -11.50 2.58
N ILE A 136 -11.78 -10.77 2.17
CA ILE A 136 -11.50 -9.40 2.66
C ILE A 136 -12.07 -8.35 1.68
N ALA A 137 -11.95 -8.61 0.38
CA ALA A 137 -12.50 -7.77 -0.68
C ALA A 137 -13.64 -8.50 -1.41
N PRO A 138 -14.86 -8.49 -0.86
CA PRO A 138 -15.97 -9.32 -1.35
C PRO A 138 -16.57 -8.85 -2.67
N SER A 139 -16.34 -7.59 -3.06
CA SER A 139 -16.93 -7.02 -4.27
C SER A 139 -15.98 -6.10 -5.01
N ILE A 140 -16.21 -5.94 -6.32
CA ILE A 140 -15.48 -4.98 -7.15
C ILE A 140 -15.69 -3.54 -6.61
N GLY A 141 -16.88 -3.22 -6.10
CA GLY A 141 -17.15 -1.92 -5.47
C GLY A 141 -16.25 -1.65 -4.26
N PHE A 142 -16.01 -2.66 -3.42
CA PHE A 142 -15.08 -2.59 -2.30
C PHE A 142 -13.64 -2.32 -2.78
N VAL A 143 -13.20 -3.04 -3.81
CA VAL A 143 -11.86 -2.86 -4.40
C VAL A 143 -11.68 -1.47 -5.00
N ILE A 144 -12.71 -0.94 -5.67
CA ILE A 144 -12.69 0.42 -6.22
C ILE A 144 -12.58 1.45 -5.09
N ALA A 145 -13.38 1.31 -4.01
CA ALA A 145 -13.32 2.21 -2.87
C ALA A 145 -11.94 2.21 -2.21
N ALA A 146 -11.35 1.03 -2.00
CA ALA A 146 -9.99 0.89 -1.50
C ALA A 146 -8.95 1.49 -2.46
N GLY A 147 -9.11 1.26 -3.77
CA GLY A 147 -8.25 1.84 -4.81
C GLY A 147 -8.27 3.36 -4.85
N ILE A 148 -9.44 3.98 -4.67
CA ILE A 148 -9.59 5.44 -4.60
C ILE A 148 -8.87 5.97 -3.35
N LEU A 149 -9.09 5.36 -2.19
CA LEU A 149 -8.44 5.77 -0.94
C LEU A 149 -6.91 5.59 -1.01
N ALA A 150 -6.44 4.48 -1.59
CA ALA A 150 -5.03 4.25 -1.85
C ALA A 150 -4.45 5.27 -2.83
N GLY A 151 -5.21 5.69 -3.85
CA GLY A 151 -4.81 6.76 -4.76
C GLY A 151 -4.59 8.08 -4.03
N LEU A 152 -5.47 8.45 -3.10
CA LEU A 152 -5.29 9.63 -2.25
C LEU A 152 -4.01 9.53 -1.41
N PHE A 153 -3.78 8.39 -0.75
CA PHE A 153 -2.55 8.16 -0.01
C PHE A 153 -1.31 8.15 -0.91
N PHE A 154 -1.39 7.58 -2.11
CA PHE A 154 -0.31 7.57 -3.10
C PHE A 154 0.08 8.98 -3.53
N MET A 155 -0.92 9.84 -3.78
CA MET A 155 -0.71 11.26 -4.12
C MET A 155 0.03 12.01 -3.01
N LEU A 156 -0.36 11.78 -1.75
CA LEU A 156 0.28 12.37 -0.57
C LEU A 156 1.67 11.75 -0.30
N ALA A 157 1.85 10.49 -0.70
CA ALA A 157 3.07 9.75 -0.46
C ALA A 157 4.19 10.06 -1.43
N LYS A 158 4.01 10.85 -2.50
CA LYS A 158 5.04 11.01 -3.57
C LYS A 158 6.45 11.24 -3.02
N ASN A 159 6.61 12.20 -2.12
CA ASN A 159 7.91 12.54 -1.51
C ASN A 159 8.12 11.90 -0.12
N LEU A 160 7.20 11.03 0.27
CA LEU A 160 7.35 10.18 1.44
C LEU A 160 7.97 8.85 1.02
N PHE A 161 8.97 8.42 1.77
CA PHE A 161 9.65 7.14 1.58
C PHE A 161 10.32 6.96 0.20
N VAL A 162 10.92 8.03 -0.35
CA VAL A 162 11.72 7.94 -1.59
C VAL A 162 12.90 6.99 -1.35
N GLY A 163 13.09 6.02 -2.25
CA GLY A 163 14.18 5.03 -2.14
C GLY A 163 13.92 3.87 -1.16
N ILE A 164 12.75 3.82 -0.50
CA ILE A 164 12.42 2.76 0.46
C ILE A 164 11.47 1.76 -0.19
N GLY A 165 11.90 0.50 -0.24
CA GLY A 165 11.08 -0.62 -0.68
C GLY A 165 9.85 -0.83 0.21
N GLY A 166 8.75 -1.30 -0.36
CA GLY A 166 7.52 -1.60 0.37
C GLY A 166 6.51 -0.45 0.51
N LYS A 167 6.84 0.77 0.03
CA LYS A 167 5.95 1.95 0.05
C LYS A 167 4.54 1.68 -0.48
N PHE A 168 4.44 1.11 -1.67
CA PHE A 168 3.15 0.88 -2.34
C PHE A 168 2.30 -0.18 -1.61
N GLY A 169 2.93 -1.24 -1.11
CA GLY A 169 2.27 -2.25 -0.29
C GLY A 169 1.70 -1.65 1.00
N SER A 170 2.47 -0.79 1.69
CA SER A 170 2.02 -0.10 2.91
C SER A 170 0.81 0.82 2.65
N ILE A 171 0.80 1.52 1.53
CA ILE A 171 -0.32 2.38 1.12
C ILE A 171 -1.57 1.55 0.84
N ALA A 172 -1.45 0.51 0.03
CA ALA A 172 -2.53 -0.41 -0.28
C ALA A 172 -3.09 -1.06 1.00
N PHE A 173 -2.19 -1.51 1.89
CA PHE A 173 -2.57 -2.10 3.17
C PHE A 173 -3.36 -1.14 4.06
N CYS A 174 -2.90 0.11 4.23
CA CYS A 174 -3.62 1.10 5.02
C CYS A 174 -5.01 1.38 4.46
N SER A 175 -5.13 1.51 3.14
CA SER A 175 -6.42 1.73 2.49
C SER A 175 -7.38 0.56 2.71
N MET A 176 -6.90 -0.68 2.60
CA MET A 176 -7.69 -1.89 2.81
C MET A 176 -8.19 -2.02 4.24
N VAL A 177 -7.36 -1.72 5.24
CA VAL A 177 -7.78 -1.73 6.65
C VAL A 177 -8.88 -0.71 6.88
N ILE A 178 -8.73 0.52 6.39
CA ILE A 178 -9.72 1.59 6.58
C ILE A 178 -11.05 1.22 5.91
N ILE A 179 -11.04 0.76 4.66
CA ILE A 179 -12.28 0.38 3.96
C ILE A 179 -12.92 -0.85 4.60
N SER A 180 -12.13 -1.83 5.03
CA SER A 180 -12.63 -3.00 5.76
C SER A 180 -13.33 -2.61 7.07
N LEU A 181 -12.73 -1.69 7.84
CA LEU A 181 -13.34 -1.14 9.05
C LEU A 181 -14.64 -0.41 8.74
N ILE A 182 -14.67 0.44 7.71
CA ILE A 182 -15.89 1.14 7.29
C ILE A 182 -17.00 0.13 6.92
N ASN A 183 -16.66 -0.90 6.14
CA ASN A 183 -17.60 -1.95 5.76
C ASN A 183 -18.07 -2.79 6.94
N TRP A 184 -17.28 -2.92 8.00
CA TRP A 184 -17.67 -3.62 9.23
C TRP A 184 -18.66 -2.82 10.09
N PHE A 185 -18.63 -1.48 10.02
CA PHE A 185 -19.55 -0.60 10.74
C PHE A 185 -20.89 -0.37 10.03
N LEU A 186 -20.96 -0.62 8.72
CA LEU A 186 -22.17 -0.51 7.88
C LEU A 186 -22.98 -1.81 7.91
#